data_AF-A0A1I6UQK1-F1
#
_entry.id   AF-A0A1I6UQK1-F1
#
_cell.length_a   1.000
_cell.length_b   1.000
_cell.length_c   1.000
_cell.angle_alpha   90.00
_cell.angle_beta   90.00
_cell.angle_gamma   90.00
#
_symmetry.space_group_name_H-M   'P 1'
#
loop_
_entity.id
_entity.type
_entity.pdbx_description
1 polymer ?
#
loop_
_entity_poly.entity_id
_entity_poly.type
_entity_poly.pdbx_seq_one_letter_code
_entity_poly.pdbx_strand_id
1 'polypeptide(L)' 'MITEGNHLYLIPPRMNVSIFNGTLLLEKQVADHQLHLPIDIFFKSLALDQKKQAIAIVLSGPGSDGIL' A
#
# COMPACT_ATOMS: atom_id res chain seq x y z
N MET A 1 -9.53 -3.69 -7.92
CA MET A 1 -10.48 -2.56 -8.13
C MET A 1 -9.75 -1.46 -8.88
N ILE A 2 -10.26 -0.99 -10.01
CA ILE A 2 -9.63 0.11 -10.76
C ILE A 2 -9.74 1.39 -9.92
N THR A 3 -8.67 2.19 -9.87
CA THR A 3 -8.67 3.47 -9.15
C THR A 3 -9.30 4.58 -10.00
N GLU A 4 -10.04 5.45 -9.32
CA GLU A 4 -10.71 6.59 -9.94
C GLU A 4 -10.35 7.88 -9.19
N GLY A 5 -10.35 9.01 -9.91
CA GLY A 5 -10.14 10.32 -9.29
C GLY A 5 -11.24 10.65 -8.28
N ASN A 6 -10.91 11.47 -7.27
CA ASN A 6 -11.83 11.90 -6.20
C ASN A 6 -12.39 10.77 -5.31
N HIS A 7 -11.65 9.67 -5.17
CA HIS A 7 -12.02 8.55 -4.29
C HIS A 7 -10.99 8.35 -3.18
N LEU A 8 -11.48 7.95 -2.00
CA LEU A 8 -10.65 7.49 -0.88
C LEU A 8 -10.85 6.00 -0.71
N TYR A 9 -9.75 5.24 -0.76
CA TYR A 9 -9.75 3.80 -0.56
C TYR A 9 -9.12 3.47 0.79
N LEU A 10 -9.86 2.79 1.67
CA LEU A 10 -9.35 2.29 2.95
C LEU A 10 -8.99 0.81 2.83
N ILE A 11 -7.83 0.45 3.39
CA ILE A 11 -7.37 -0.93 3.46
C ILE A 11 -8.24 -1.69 4.48
N PRO A 12 -8.87 -2.81 4.11
CA PRO A 12 -9.61 -3.63 5.06
C PRO A 12 -8.68 -4.24 6.13
N PRO A 13 -9.21 -4.56 7.33
CA PRO A 13 -8.40 -5.17 8.37
C PRO A 13 -7.83 -6.51 7.91
N ARG A 14 -6.58 -6.81 8.32
CA ARG A 14 -5.85 -8.05 8.03
C ARG A 14 -5.61 -8.33 6.53
N MET A 15 -5.60 -7.28 5.72
CA MET A 15 -5.26 -7.35 4.30
C MET A 15 -4.00 -6.53 4.01
N ASN A 16 -3.28 -6.95 2.98
CA ASN A 16 -2.32 -6.12 2.27
C ASN A 16 -2.99 -5.55 1.03
N VAL A 17 -2.54 -4.37 0.62
CA VAL A 17 -2.92 -3.77 -0.65
C VAL A 17 -1.68 -3.55 -1.49
N SER A 18 -1.80 -3.79 -2.78
CA SER A 18 -0.83 -3.40 -3.80
C SER A 18 -1.56 -2.79 -4.99
N ILE A 19 -0.82 -2.11 -5.87
CA ILE A 19 -1.37 -1.58 -7.12
C ILE A 19 -0.63 -2.17 -8.33
N PHE A 20 -1.38 -2.51 -9.37
CA PHE A 20 -0.86 -2.99 -10.63
C PHE A 20 -1.77 -2.54 -11.78
N ASN A 21 -1.21 -1.84 -12.76
CA ASN A 21 -1.90 -1.17 -13.86
C ASN A 21 -3.10 -0.35 -13.37
N GLY A 22 -2.90 0.49 -12.36
CA GLY A 22 -3.98 1.32 -11.78
C GLY A 22 -5.08 0.53 -11.06
N THR A 23 -4.87 -0.76 -10.80
CA THR A 23 -5.84 -1.62 -10.09
C THR A 23 -5.32 -1.99 -8.72
N LEU A 24 -6.09 -1.70 -7.68
CA LEU A 24 -5.85 -2.16 -6.32
C LEU A 24 -6.11 -3.66 -6.21
N LEU A 25 -5.12 -4.39 -5.70
CA LEU A 25 -5.16 -5.81 -5.41
C LEU A 25 -5.13 -6.02 -3.91
N LEU A 26 -5.97 -6.91 -3.40
CA LEU A 26 -6.03 -7.25 -1.98
C LEU A 26 -5.55 -8.67 -1.77
N GLU A 27 -4.68 -8.84 -0.79
CA GLU A 27 -4.13 -10.13 -0.39
C GLU A 27 -4.29 -10.30 1.11
N LYS A 28 -4.64 -11.52 1.55
CA LYS A 28 -4.69 -11.81 2.99
C LYS A 28 -3.29 -11.71 3.56
N GLN A 29 -3.15 -11.05 4.71
CA GLN A 29 -1.89 -11.06 5.45
C GLN A 29 -1.57 -12.51 5.82
N VAL A 30 -0.39 -12.98 5.40
CA VAL A 30 0.10 -14.29 5.80
C VAL A 30 0.56 -14.15 7.25
N ALA A 31 0.00 -14.96 8.14
CA ALA A 31 0.45 -15.03 9.52
C ALA A 31 1.75 -15.84 9.59
N ASP A 32 2.83 -15.31 9.03
CA ASP A 32 4.17 -15.80 9.34
C ASP A 32 4.80 -14.89 10.40
N HIS A 33 5.89 -15.34 11.02
CA HIS A 33 6.57 -14.59 12.08
C HIS A 33 7.46 -13.45 11.54
N GLN A 34 7.32 -13.07 10.26
CA GLN A 34 8.10 -11.98 9.69
C GLN A 34 7.51 -10.62 10.06
N LEU A 35 8.38 -9.61 10.02
CA LEU A 35 7.98 -8.22 10.21
C LEU A 35 7.03 -7.82 9.07
N HIS A 36 5.80 -7.48 9.44
CA HIS A 36 4.76 -7.12 8.50
C HIS A 36 4.68 -5.59 8.33
N LEU A 37 5.07 -5.09 7.15
CA LEU A 37 5.17 -3.67 6.81
C LEU A 37 4.26 -3.33 5.62
N PRO A 38 2.92 -3.26 5.82
CA PRO A 38 1.97 -3.06 4.74
C PRO A 38 2.12 -1.72 4.00
N ILE A 39 2.57 -0.64 4.67
CA ILE A 39 2.76 0.66 4.01
C ILE A 39 3.94 0.58 3.03
N ASP A 40 5.08 0.01 3.45
CA ASP A 40 6.23 -0.22 2.58
C ASP A 40 5.89 -1.12 1.38
N ILE A 41 5.10 -2.18 1.60
CA ILE A 41 4.62 -3.06 0.53
C ILE A 41 3.82 -2.25 -0.49
N PHE A 42 2.88 -1.42 -0.02
CA PHE A 42 2.07 -0.60 -0.91
C PHE A 42 2.91 0.44 -1.65
N PHE A 43 3.77 1.19 -0.96
CA PHE A 43 4.63 2.22 -1.55
C PHE A 43 5.55 1.66 -2.64
N LYS A 44 6.12 0.47 -2.45
CA LYS A 44 6.88 -0.23 -3.51
C LYS A 44 6.04 -0.46 -4.75
N SER A 45 4.85 -1.05 -4.60
CA SER A 45 3.98 -1.33 -5.75
C SER A 45 3.53 -0.04 -6.43
N LEU A 46 3.25 1.02 -5.66
CA LEU A 46 2.87 2.33 -6.17
C LEU A 46 3.99 2.98 -6.98
N ALA A 47 5.22 2.92 -6.47
CA ALA A 47 6.40 3.47 -7.16
C ALA A 47 6.70 2.72 -8.46
N LEU A 48 6.53 1.39 -8.48
CA LEU A 48 6.71 0.57 -9.68
C LEU A 48 5.66 0.88 -10.75
N ASP A 49 4.39 1.01 -10.35
CA ASP A 49 3.26 1.18 -11.25
C ASP A 49 3.12 2.63 -11.76
N GLN A 50 3.06 3.59 -10.83
CA GLN A 50 2.73 4.98 -11.12
C GLN A 50 3.97 5.86 -11.31
N LYS A 51 5.14 5.39 -10.88
CA LYS A 51 6.44 6.09 -11.03
C LYS A 51 6.35 7.52 -10.49
N LYS A 52 6.67 8.50 -11.33
CA LYS A 52 6.70 9.93 -10.98
C LYS A 52 5.31 10.57 -10.82
N GLN A 53 4.23 9.82 -11.07
CA GLN A 53 2.86 10.32 -11.00
C GLN A 53 2.20 10.09 -9.63
N ALA A 54 2.90 9.45 -8.69
CA ALA A 54 2.42 9.20 -7.34
C ALA A 54 3.07 10.13 -6.31
N ILE A 55 2.33 10.38 -5.23
CA ILE A 55 2.82 11.07 -4.03
C ILE A 55 2.55 10.17 -2.84
N ALA A 56 3.56 9.96 -1.99
CA ALA A 56 3.43 9.29 -0.70
C ALA A 56 3.46 10.33 0.42
N ILE A 57 2.55 10.20 1.38
CA ILE A 57 2.49 11.05 2.58
C ILE A 57 2.56 10.12 3.78
N VAL A 58 3.59 10.29 4.61
CA VAL A 58 3.76 9.56 5.87
C VAL A 58 3.32 10.45 7.01
N LEU A 59 2.43 9.92 7.85
CA LEU A 59 1.92 10.62 9.04
C LEU A 59 2.52 10.01 10.31
N SER A 60 2.35 10.70 11.43
CA SER A 60 2.85 10.23 12.72
C SER A 60 2.26 8.86 13.09
N GLY A 61 3.13 7.91 13.44
CA GLY A 61 2.76 6.59 13.95
C GLY A 61 3.96 5.88 14.56
N PRO A 62 3.74 4.84 15.39
CA PRO A 62 4.83 4.04 15.94
C PRO A 62 5.41 3.07 14.89
N GLY A 63 6.71 2.81 14.97
CA GLY A 63 7.41 1.86 14.10
C GLY A 63 8.13 2.51 12.92
N SER A 64 8.52 1.68 11.95
CA SER A 64 9.34 2.07 10.79
C SER A 64 8.64 1.88 9.44
N ASP A 65 7.35 1.52 9.44
CA ASP A 65 6.59 1.29 8.22
C ASP A 65 6.35 2.62 7.47
N GLY A 66 6.66 2.66 6.17
CA GLY A 66 6.62 3.85 5.33
C GLY A 66 7.94 4.63 5.22
N ILE A 67 9.06 4.11 5.75
CA ILE A 67 10.39 4.76 5.65
C ILE A 67 11.11 4.43 4.33
N LEU A 68 10.72 3.33 3.67
CA LEU A 68 11.48 2.71 2.60
C LEU A 68 11.45 3.44 1.24
#